data_AF-A0A7S2LWZ1-F1
#
_entry.id   AF-A0A7S2LWZ1-F1
#
_cell.length_a   1.000
_cell.length_b   1.000
_cell.length_c   1.000
_cell.angle_alpha   90.00
_cell.angle_beta   90.00
_cell.angle_gamma   90.00
#
_symmetry.space_group_name_H-M   'P 1'
#
loop_
_entity.id
_entity.type
_entity.pdbx_description
1 polymer ?
#
loop_
_entity_poly.entity_id
_entity_poly.type
_entity_poly.pdbx_seq_one_letter_code
_entity_poly.pdbx_strand_id
1 'polypeptide(L)'
;PGPYDYVLFSLEDCYGPDCGWAAYAYINSWDSYYVAEYYGYPGVLLHELGHNFNLAHSGLNGAQYADHTCTMGNPHFSDDGFQCFNPAKNFQLNWYDDAEITEDPRTQGYTNTLTLVGIDEYPDRGDSPVTVRLETGGGADYFVGFNRASATGPNRMNDEGDNQVTIVQVNGGSGESYSQSFLKAKLSSGQSYAITNYAGTGKTVTITALSIDTTTTPGTAVVYISDGLVPAPPSPPPTPAPVTPAPTIASCPGAQEMMEVQIQTDNFASETTWTLTDKCGSNGVILSGGPYGNANAPFSSNVCANDGQYEFQINDSYGDGICCGYGTGSYLVKFGTAVKASGGEFTSVEKTTFGTCGSTPPPTTGSTPPPVAPPTAPPTNGSTPPPTNGSTPPPTAPPTAPPT
;
A
#
# COMPACT_ATOMS: atom_id res chain seq x y z
N PRO A 1 26.48 -4.68 32.21
CA PRO A 1 27.76 -4.03 31.80
C PRO A 1 27.98 -2.77 32.63
N GLY A 2 28.73 -2.87 33.74
CA GLY A 2 28.68 -1.82 34.77
C GLY A 2 27.23 -1.59 35.24
N PRO A 3 26.73 -0.35 35.30
CA PRO A 3 25.37 -0.04 35.75
C PRO A 3 24.29 -0.16 34.65
N TYR A 4 24.63 -0.54 33.43
CA TYR A 4 23.70 -0.56 32.30
C TYR A 4 23.18 -1.97 32.02
N ASP A 5 21.93 -2.06 31.54
CA ASP A 5 21.30 -3.31 31.09
C ASP A 5 21.69 -3.66 29.65
N TYR A 6 21.95 -2.65 28.82
CA TYR A 6 22.33 -2.78 27.42
C TYR A 6 23.44 -1.78 27.05
N VAL A 7 24.36 -2.19 26.17
CA VAL A 7 25.40 -1.32 25.61
C VAL A 7 25.44 -1.49 24.10
N LEU A 8 25.30 -0.37 23.41
CA LEU A 8 25.49 -0.27 21.97
C LEU A 8 26.92 0.18 21.66
N PHE A 9 27.59 -0.56 20.78
CA PHE A 9 28.89 -0.17 20.22
C PHE A 9 28.72 0.32 18.79
N SER A 10 29.16 1.55 18.52
CA SER A 10 29.30 2.08 17.15
C SER A 10 30.72 1.84 16.66
N LEU A 11 30.84 1.10 15.57
CA LEU A 11 32.08 0.76 14.90
C LEU A 11 32.24 1.62 13.66
N GLU A 12 33.46 2.08 13.38
CA GLU A 12 33.74 2.87 12.18
C GLU A 12 33.53 2.07 10.89
N ASP A 13 33.96 0.80 10.88
CA ASP A 13 33.86 -0.12 9.75
C ASP A 13 33.82 -1.58 10.25
N CYS A 14 33.46 -2.53 9.37
CA CYS A 14 33.73 -3.95 9.60
C CYS A 14 35.14 -4.33 9.13
N TYR A 15 35.75 -5.30 9.81
CA TYR A 15 37.11 -5.74 9.52
C TYR A 15 37.19 -7.26 9.39
N GLY A 16 37.94 -7.73 8.39
CA GLY A 16 38.20 -9.17 8.19
C GLY A 16 37.51 -9.76 6.96
N PRO A 17 37.76 -11.05 6.67
CA PRO A 17 37.27 -11.72 5.46
C PRO A 17 35.74 -11.90 5.43
N ASP A 18 35.07 -11.84 6.58
CA ASP A 18 33.63 -12.01 6.72
C ASP A 18 32.89 -10.66 6.87
N CYS A 19 33.53 -9.56 6.46
CA CYS A 19 32.95 -8.20 6.46
C CYS A 19 31.85 -8.08 5.38
N GLY A 20 30.80 -7.32 5.70
CA GLY A 20 29.58 -7.18 4.87
C GLY A 20 28.27 -7.17 5.66
N TRP A 21 28.33 -7.25 6.99
CA TRP A 21 27.19 -7.13 7.90
C TRP A 21 26.99 -5.68 8.35
N ALA A 22 25.74 -5.28 8.56
CA ALA A 22 25.38 -3.96 9.08
C ALA A 22 25.57 -3.87 10.60
N ALA A 23 25.27 -4.95 11.30
CA ALA A 23 25.42 -5.07 12.74
C ALA A 23 25.56 -6.55 13.15
N TYR A 24 25.91 -6.79 14.41
CA TYR A 24 25.79 -8.10 15.05
C TYR A 24 25.58 -7.95 16.55
N ALA A 25 24.99 -8.99 17.13
CA ALA A 25 24.73 -9.10 18.56
C ALA A 25 25.04 -10.49 19.08
N TYR A 26 25.46 -10.57 20.34
CA TYR A 26 25.53 -11.85 21.02
C TYR A 26 24.13 -12.27 21.50
N ILE A 27 23.83 -13.56 21.30
CA ILE A 27 22.56 -14.17 21.71
C ILE A 27 22.48 -14.17 23.23
N ASN A 28 21.35 -13.72 23.79
CA ASN A 28 21.12 -13.67 25.23
C ASN A 28 22.24 -12.91 25.98
N SER A 29 22.64 -11.76 25.43
CA SER A 29 23.71 -10.91 25.94
C SER A 29 23.24 -9.47 26.06
N TRP A 30 24.10 -8.60 26.61
CA TRP A 30 23.82 -7.19 26.87
C TRP A 30 24.40 -6.24 25.81
N ASP A 31 25.11 -6.77 24.80
CA ASP A 31 25.88 -6.00 23.83
C ASP A 31 25.50 -6.28 22.38
N SER A 32 25.50 -5.20 21.60
CA SER A 32 25.36 -5.21 20.14
C SER A 32 26.27 -4.18 19.50
N TYR A 33 26.67 -4.46 18.27
CA TYR A 33 27.73 -3.76 17.55
C TYR A 33 27.22 -3.39 16.17
N TYR A 34 27.34 -2.12 15.79
CA TYR A 34 26.76 -1.55 14.58
C TYR A 34 27.83 -0.83 13.78
N VAL A 35 27.88 -1.08 12.47
CA VAL A 35 28.85 -0.44 11.56
C VAL A 35 28.33 0.89 11.08
N ALA A 36 29.22 1.89 11.00
CA ALA A 36 28.97 3.19 10.40
C ALA A 36 27.65 3.81 10.89
N GLU A 37 26.68 4.02 10.00
CA GLU A 37 25.39 4.68 10.28
C GLU A 37 24.29 3.74 10.80
N TYR A 38 24.49 2.42 10.75
CA TYR A 38 23.43 1.45 11.05
C TYR A 38 22.94 1.49 12.51
N TYR A 39 23.70 2.09 13.43
CA TYR A 39 23.22 2.35 14.79
C TYR A 39 22.04 3.34 14.83
N GLY A 40 21.83 4.12 13.76
CA GLY A 40 20.74 5.07 13.63
C GLY A 40 19.47 4.47 13.04
N TYR A 41 19.49 3.22 12.58
CA TYR A 41 18.37 2.60 11.87
C TYR A 41 17.54 1.75 12.84
N PRO A 42 16.28 2.15 13.16
CA PRO A 42 15.46 1.45 14.16
C PRO A 42 15.23 -0.04 13.86
N GLY A 43 15.08 -0.40 12.59
CA GLY A 43 14.95 -1.80 12.16
C GLY A 43 16.18 -2.63 12.52
N VAL A 44 17.37 -2.13 12.19
CA VAL A 44 18.65 -2.81 12.52
C VAL A 44 18.86 -2.85 14.03
N LEU A 45 18.57 -1.76 14.74
CA LEU A 45 18.63 -1.72 16.21
C LEU A 45 17.76 -2.81 16.85
N LEU A 46 16.50 -2.90 16.43
CA LEU A 46 15.54 -3.85 16.97
C LEU A 46 15.87 -5.30 16.60
N HIS A 47 16.46 -5.55 15.43
CA HIS A 47 16.94 -6.88 15.02
C HIS A 47 18.01 -7.40 15.99
N GLU A 48 19.03 -6.59 16.24
CA GLU A 48 20.13 -6.97 17.13
C GLU A 48 19.70 -7.06 18.59
N LEU A 49 18.81 -6.17 19.05
CA LEU A 49 18.16 -6.30 20.36
C LEU A 49 17.37 -7.61 20.46
N GLY A 50 16.73 -8.05 19.36
CA GLY A 50 16.09 -9.35 19.31
C GLY A 50 17.05 -10.50 19.64
N HIS A 51 18.26 -10.49 19.10
CA HIS A 51 19.28 -11.48 19.49
C HIS A 51 19.69 -11.38 20.97
N ASN A 52 19.87 -10.17 21.49
CA ASN A 52 20.10 -9.96 22.91
C ASN A 52 18.95 -10.53 23.77
N PHE A 53 17.71 -10.48 23.28
CA PHE A 53 16.53 -11.11 23.90
C PHE A 53 16.37 -12.59 23.58
N ASN A 54 17.42 -13.25 23.10
CA ASN A 54 17.45 -14.69 22.79
C ASN A 54 16.54 -15.08 21.61
N LEU A 55 16.25 -14.17 20.67
CA LEU A 55 15.51 -14.48 19.45
C LEU A 55 16.45 -14.93 18.33
N ALA A 56 16.08 -16.00 17.63
CA ALA A 56 16.76 -16.40 16.39
C ALA A 56 16.11 -15.74 15.17
N HIS A 57 16.76 -15.81 14.01
CA HIS A 57 16.20 -15.28 12.75
C HIS A 57 14.82 -15.84 12.41
N SER A 58 14.06 -15.04 11.68
CA SER A 58 12.88 -15.45 10.94
C SER A 58 13.21 -15.68 9.46
N GLY A 59 12.40 -16.47 8.77
CA GLY A 59 12.65 -16.82 7.39
C GLY A 59 11.42 -17.29 6.63
N LEU A 60 11.61 -17.63 5.36
CA LEU A 60 10.56 -18.13 4.48
C LEU A 60 11.13 -19.30 3.66
N ASN A 61 10.37 -20.39 3.53
CA ASN A 61 10.78 -21.58 2.76
C ASN A 61 12.16 -22.15 3.12
N GLY A 62 12.56 -22.05 4.40
CA GLY A 62 13.87 -22.52 4.89
C GLY A 62 15.04 -21.56 4.62
N ALA A 63 14.83 -20.46 3.89
CA ALA A 63 15.80 -19.39 3.75
C ALA A 63 15.73 -18.47 4.98
N GLN A 64 16.88 -18.23 5.61
CA GLN A 64 16.99 -17.25 6.69
C GLN A 64 16.83 -15.84 6.14
N TYR A 65 16.28 -14.92 6.93
CA TYR A 65 16.06 -13.51 6.59
C TYR A 65 15.06 -13.24 5.46
N ALA A 66 14.35 -14.26 4.99
CA ALA A 66 13.38 -14.14 3.90
C ALA A 66 11.94 -13.86 4.38
N ASP A 67 11.75 -13.63 5.69
CA ASP A 67 10.47 -13.20 6.26
C ASP A 67 10.46 -11.67 6.36
N HIS A 68 9.76 -11.03 5.45
CA HIS A 68 9.63 -9.58 5.38
C HIS A 68 8.44 -9.08 6.23
N THR A 69 7.75 -9.97 6.96
CA THR A 69 6.65 -9.57 7.86
C THR A 69 7.16 -9.10 9.22
N CYS A 70 8.46 -9.29 9.52
CA CYS A 70 9.02 -8.94 10.81
C CYS A 70 10.51 -8.64 10.80
N THR A 71 10.92 -7.88 11.82
CA THR A 71 12.29 -7.38 11.97
C THR A 71 13.33 -8.49 12.12
N MET A 72 13.00 -9.64 12.75
CA MET A 72 13.94 -10.78 12.86
C MET A 72 14.15 -11.53 11.54
N GLY A 73 13.36 -11.24 10.52
CA GLY A 73 13.55 -11.76 9.17
C GLY A 73 14.30 -10.74 8.32
N ASN A 74 13.60 -9.74 7.81
CA ASN A 74 14.21 -8.70 7.00
C ASN A 74 13.93 -7.33 7.62
N PRO A 75 14.87 -6.76 8.41
CA PRO A 75 14.67 -5.47 9.03
C PRO A 75 14.83 -4.34 8.01
N HIS A 76 14.18 -3.20 8.30
CA HIS A 76 14.39 -1.96 7.56
C HIS A 76 15.79 -1.39 7.74
N PHE A 77 16.39 -0.97 6.62
CA PHE A 77 17.68 -0.28 6.56
C PHE A 77 17.48 1.22 6.34
N SER A 78 16.72 1.86 7.22
CA SER A 78 16.44 3.30 7.20
C SER A 78 16.33 3.86 8.63
N ASP A 79 16.43 5.18 8.76
CA ASP A 79 16.27 5.92 10.02
C ASP A 79 14.79 6.17 10.40
N ASP A 80 13.84 5.78 9.54
CA ASP A 80 12.39 5.91 9.74
C ASP A 80 11.65 4.57 9.51
N GLY A 81 12.28 3.42 9.80
CA GLY A 81 11.68 2.09 9.60
C GLY A 81 10.84 1.59 10.78
N PHE A 82 9.61 1.11 10.50
CA PHE A 82 8.68 0.61 11.53
C PHE A 82 8.12 -0.77 11.21
N GLN A 83 8.62 -1.75 11.95
CA GLN A 83 8.23 -3.14 11.87
C GLN A 83 8.48 -3.84 13.21
N CYS A 84 7.52 -4.61 13.70
CA CYS A 84 7.62 -5.40 14.93
C CYS A 84 8.15 -6.81 14.66
N PHE A 85 8.24 -7.59 15.74
CA PHE A 85 8.47 -9.02 15.63
C PHE A 85 7.20 -9.78 15.22
N ASN A 86 7.38 -10.97 14.63
CA ASN A 86 6.26 -11.84 14.29
C ASN A 86 5.63 -12.52 15.53
N PRO A 87 4.44 -13.13 15.42
CA PRO A 87 3.72 -13.71 16.56
C PRO A 87 4.53 -14.74 17.36
N ALA A 88 5.40 -15.53 16.72
CA ALA A 88 6.24 -16.50 17.42
C ALA A 88 7.28 -15.83 18.33
N LYS A 89 7.87 -14.72 17.88
CA LYS A 89 8.82 -13.95 18.69
C LYS A 89 8.12 -13.21 19.83
N ASN A 90 6.96 -12.62 19.56
CA ASN A 90 6.17 -11.93 20.58
C ASN A 90 5.81 -12.89 21.73
N PHE A 91 5.38 -14.11 21.39
CA PHE A 91 5.15 -15.19 22.35
C PHE A 91 6.41 -15.55 23.14
N GLN A 92 7.56 -15.71 22.48
CA GLN A 92 8.82 -16.04 23.16
C GLN A 92 9.22 -14.96 24.19
N LEU A 93 8.96 -13.70 23.87
CA LEU A 93 9.29 -12.56 24.73
C LEU A 93 8.33 -12.40 25.91
N ASN A 94 7.13 -12.99 25.83
CA ASN A 94 6.08 -12.86 26.84
C ASN A 94 5.74 -11.38 27.11
N TRP A 95 5.79 -10.53 26.08
CA TRP A 95 5.47 -9.10 26.17
C TRP A 95 3.97 -8.82 26.16
N TYR A 96 3.17 -9.78 25.67
CA TYR A 96 1.72 -9.69 25.53
C TYR A 96 1.04 -10.88 26.23
N ASP A 97 1.54 -11.25 27.41
CA ASP A 97 1.10 -12.44 28.16
C ASP A 97 -0.39 -12.41 28.56
N ASP A 98 -0.98 -11.22 28.63
CA ASP A 98 -2.40 -10.95 28.82
C ASP A 98 -3.23 -10.93 27.51
N ALA A 99 -2.60 -11.23 26.38
CA ALA A 99 -3.20 -11.25 25.04
C ALA A 99 -2.69 -12.41 24.18
N GLU A 100 -2.12 -13.42 24.83
CA GLU A 100 -1.65 -14.66 24.23
C GLU A 100 -2.56 -15.81 24.63
N ILE A 101 -2.95 -16.63 23.66
CA ILE A 101 -3.73 -17.85 23.92
C ILE A 101 -3.04 -19.05 23.30
N THR A 102 -3.18 -20.20 23.95
CA THR A 102 -2.73 -21.50 23.43
C THR A 102 -3.93 -22.38 23.13
N GLU A 103 -3.98 -22.85 21.90
CA GLU A 103 -4.99 -23.78 21.40
C GLU A 103 -4.39 -25.16 21.20
N ASP A 104 -5.23 -26.19 21.37
CA ASP A 104 -4.86 -27.58 21.11
C ASP A 104 -5.71 -28.23 20.00
N PRO A 105 -5.37 -27.96 18.72
CA PRO A 105 -6.02 -28.59 17.57
C PRO A 105 -5.76 -30.10 17.41
N ARG A 106 -5.01 -30.75 18.31
CA ARG A 106 -4.82 -32.21 18.28
C ARG A 106 -6.13 -32.93 18.66
N THR A 107 -6.93 -32.31 19.53
CA THR A 107 -8.23 -32.83 19.98
C THR A 107 -9.16 -33.13 18.80
N GLN A 108 -9.84 -34.27 18.80
CA GLN A 108 -10.73 -34.66 17.71
C GLN A 108 -12.00 -33.78 17.66
N GLY A 109 -12.38 -33.33 16.47
CA GLY A 109 -13.51 -32.42 16.25
C GLY A 109 -13.20 -30.99 16.69
N TYR A 110 -11.91 -30.63 16.75
CA TYR A 110 -11.49 -29.31 17.20
C TYR A 110 -11.96 -28.24 16.22
N THR A 111 -12.53 -27.18 16.78
CA THR A 111 -12.94 -25.99 16.07
C THR A 111 -12.91 -24.80 17.03
N ASN A 112 -12.36 -23.66 16.59
CA ASN A 112 -12.48 -22.41 17.31
C ASN A 112 -12.56 -21.21 16.36
N THR A 113 -13.33 -20.19 16.72
CA THR A 113 -13.41 -18.91 16.02
C THR A 113 -12.91 -17.81 16.95
N LEU A 114 -11.93 -17.05 16.52
CA LEU A 114 -11.26 -16.03 17.32
C LEU A 114 -11.25 -14.71 16.56
N THR A 115 -11.43 -13.59 17.28
CA THR A 115 -11.19 -12.26 16.74
C THR A 115 -9.82 -11.80 17.22
N LEU A 116 -8.91 -11.54 16.29
CA LEU A 116 -7.55 -11.08 16.55
C LEU A 116 -7.47 -9.56 16.39
N VAL A 117 -6.65 -8.94 17.22
CA VAL A 117 -6.19 -7.56 17.06
C VAL A 117 -4.69 -7.60 16.83
N GLY A 118 -4.17 -6.76 15.93
CA GLY A 118 -2.74 -6.72 15.70
C GLY A 118 -2.02 -5.89 16.76
N ILE A 119 -0.71 -6.12 16.91
CA ILE A 119 0.12 -5.42 17.91
C ILE A 119 0.04 -3.90 17.79
N ASP A 120 -0.21 -3.40 16.58
CA ASP A 120 -0.37 -1.98 16.31
C ASP A 120 -1.39 -1.27 17.19
N GLU A 121 -2.46 -1.99 17.51
CA GLU A 121 -3.61 -1.47 18.25
C GLU A 121 -3.83 -2.31 19.53
N TYR A 122 -2.77 -2.96 20.04
CA TYR A 122 -2.77 -3.76 21.26
C TYR A 122 -3.42 -3.06 22.48
N PRO A 123 -3.18 -1.76 22.73
CA PRO A 123 -3.82 -1.05 23.84
C PRO A 123 -5.36 -1.02 23.75
N ASP A 124 -5.92 -1.10 22.54
CA ASP A 124 -7.36 -0.97 22.28
C ASP A 124 -8.05 -2.33 22.03
N ARG A 125 -7.35 -3.45 22.25
CA ARG A 125 -7.78 -4.79 21.83
C ARG A 125 -9.00 -5.37 22.55
N GLY A 126 -9.34 -4.85 23.73
CA GLY A 126 -10.29 -5.49 24.65
C GLY A 126 -9.80 -6.88 25.10
N ASP A 127 -10.65 -7.90 24.94
CA ASP A 127 -10.32 -9.30 25.26
C ASP A 127 -9.70 -10.07 24.06
N SER A 128 -9.48 -9.40 22.94
CA SER A 128 -8.99 -10.03 21.71
C SER A 128 -7.51 -10.39 21.84
N PRO A 129 -7.08 -11.63 21.55
CA PRO A 129 -5.67 -11.98 21.54
C PRO A 129 -4.93 -11.34 20.36
N VAL A 130 -3.64 -11.08 20.56
CA VAL A 130 -2.72 -10.63 19.50
C VAL A 130 -1.90 -11.78 18.91
N THR A 131 -1.73 -12.85 19.70
CA THR A 131 -1.01 -14.05 19.30
C THR A 131 -1.77 -15.30 19.73
N VAL A 132 -1.92 -16.24 18.80
CA VAL A 132 -2.50 -17.56 19.04
C VAL A 132 -1.43 -18.61 18.78
N ARG A 133 -1.02 -19.34 19.81
CA ARG A 133 -0.16 -20.51 19.69
C ARG A 133 -1.01 -21.75 19.41
N LEU A 134 -0.65 -22.52 18.40
CA LEU A 134 -1.22 -23.83 18.11
C LEU A 134 -0.21 -24.89 18.54
N GLU A 135 -0.51 -25.58 19.63
CA GLU A 135 0.41 -26.56 20.19
C GLU A 135 0.40 -27.88 19.39
N THR A 136 1.60 -28.41 19.17
CA THR A 136 1.84 -29.69 18.48
C THR A 136 2.26 -30.81 19.41
N GLY A 137 2.46 -30.55 20.71
CA GLY A 137 2.79 -31.57 21.72
C GLY A 137 4.26 -31.93 21.81
N GLY A 138 5.13 -30.92 21.73
CA GLY A 138 6.59 -31.09 21.72
C GLY A 138 7.20 -31.13 20.32
N GLY A 139 6.40 -30.94 19.28
CA GLY A 139 6.86 -30.69 17.91
C GLY A 139 7.17 -29.21 17.66
N ALA A 140 7.19 -28.82 16.40
CA ALA A 140 7.35 -27.44 15.94
C ALA A 140 6.00 -26.72 15.93
N ASP A 141 5.74 -25.91 16.96
CA ASP A 141 4.47 -25.19 17.12
C ASP A 141 4.24 -24.10 16.07
N TYR A 142 2.96 -23.77 15.87
CA TYR A 142 2.52 -22.71 14.96
C TYR A 142 2.00 -21.52 15.75
N PHE A 143 2.12 -20.34 15.16
CA PHE A 143 1.68 -19.07 15.73
C PHE A 143 0.88 -18.33 14.68
N VAL A 144 -0.28 -17.83 15.08
CA VAL A 144 -1.18 -17.04 14.23
C VAL A 144 -1.31 -15.65 14.84
N GLY A 145 -1.17 -14.62 14.01
CA GLY A 145 -1.40 -13.25 14.44
C GLY A 145 -1.98 -12.40 13.31
N PHE A 146 -2.53 -11.24 13.66
CA PHE A 146 -2.97 -10.25 12.69
C PHE A 146 -1.86 -9.22 12.49
N ASN A 147 -1.24 -9.22 11.30
CA ASN A 147 -0.16 -8.31 10.96
C ASN A 147 -0.73 -6.94 10.53
N ARG A 148 -1.46 -6.32 11.46
CA ARG A 148 -2.07 -5.00 11.32
C ARG A 148 -0.99 -3.96 11.04
N ALA A 149 -1.14 -3.20 9.97
CA ALA A 149 -0.32 -2.05 9.62
C ALA A 149 -1.20 -0.79 9.63
N SER A 150 -1.39 -0.23 10.83
CA SER A 150 -2.14 1.00 11.05
C SER A 150 -1.30 2.21 10.70
N ALA A 151 -1.92 3.30 10.26
CA ALA A 151 -1.18 4.49 9.83
C ALA A 151 -0.23 5.06 10.89
N THR A 152 -0.48 4.81 12.17
CA THR A 152 0.31 5.33 13.29
C THR A 152 1.02 4.23 14.09
N GLY A 153 0.92 2.98 13.66
CA GLY A 153 1.38 1.84 14.44
C GLY A 153 2.84 1.47 14.18
N PRO A 154 3.39 0.60 15.04
CA PRO A 154 4.76 0.11 14.93
C PRO A 154 4.99 -0.90 13.80
N ASN A 155 3.96 -1.44 13.13
CA ASN A 155 4.05 -2.25 11.91
C ASN A 155 3.66 -1.50 10.64
N ARG A 156 3.50 -0.17 10.68
CA ARG A 156 2.93 0.61 9.57
C ARG A 156 3.74 0.57 8.27
N MET A 157 4.96 0.07 8.31
CA MET A 157 5.87 -0.03 7.17
C MET A 157 6.33 -1.47 6.96
N ASN A 158 5.54 -2.51 7.25
CA ASN A 158 6.02 -3.85 6.91
C ASN A 158 6.26 -3.97 5.40
N ASP A 159 7.36 -4.62 5.04
CA ASP A 159 7.67 -4.89 3.63
C ASP A 159 6.73 -5.94 3.02
N GLU A 160 6.13 -6.80 3.86
CA GLU A 160 5.12 -7.73 3.40
C GLU A 160 4.07 -8.03 4.47
N GLY A 161 2.88 -8.43 4.02
CA GLY A 161 1.86 -8.99 4.91
C GLY A 161 1.00 -7.98 5.63
N ASP A 162 0.98 -6.73 5.17
CA ASP A 162 0.14 -5.68 5.74
C ASP A 162 -1.33 -6.05 5.77
N ASN A 163 -1.91 -5.93 6.95
CA ASN A 163 -3.31 -6.21 7.21
C ASN A 163 -3.72 -7.62 6.76
N GLN A 164 -2.80 -8.59 6.88
CA GLN A 164 -3.06 -10.01 6.65
C GLN A 164 -2.91 -10.80 7.95
N VAL A 165 -3.58 -11.95 8.03
CA VAL A 165 -3.30 -12.93 9.08
C VAL A 165 -2.03 -13.68 8.71
N THR A 166 -1.02 -13.65 9.57
CA THR A 166 0.24 -14.37 9.36
C THR A 166 0.24 -15.67 10.12
N ILE A 167 0.78 -16.72 9.51
CA ILE A 167 0.98 -18.02 10.12
C ILE A 167 2.46 -18.32 10.10
N VAL A 168 3.05 -18.49 11.27
CA VAL A 168 4.47 -18.70 11.49
C VAL A 168 4.67 -20.04 12.18
N GLN A 169 5.68 -20.80 11.81
CA GLN A 169 6.06 -22.02 12.51
C GLN A 169 7.48 -21.89 13.05
N VAL A 170 7.71 -22.27 14.30
CA VAL A 170 9.08 -22.40 14.81
C VAL A 170 9.78 -23.63 14.21
N ASN A 171 11.10 -23.66 14.18
CA ASN A 171 11.85 -24.82 13.69
C ASN A 171 11.71 -26.04 14.62
N GLY A 172 11.51 -25.81 15.91
CA GLY A 172 11.22 -26.85 16.90
C GLY A 172 10.76 -26.29 18.24
N GLY A 173 10.00 -27.09 18.97
CA GLY A 173 9.53 -26.79 20.31
C GLY A 173 8.30 -25.88 20.38
N SER A 174 8.03 -25.40 21.59
CA SER A 174 6.87 -24.60 21.99
C SER A 174 6.96 -23.11 21.60
N GLY A 175 8.07 -22.67 20.99
CA GLY A 175 8.37 -21.26 20.77
C GLY A 175 8.81 -20.48 22.00
N GLU A 176 9.05 -21.14 23.14
CA GLU A 176 9.51 -20.51 24.39
C GLU A 176 11.04 -20.42 24.52
N SER A 177 11.78 -20.96 23.56
CA SER A 177 13.24 -21.05 23.59
C SER A 177 13.85 -20.65 22.24
N TYR A 178 15.17 -20.48 22.22
CA TYR A 178 15.90 -20.07 21.02
C TYR A 178 15.60 -21.00 19.84
N SER A 179 14.77 -20.51 18.91
CA SER A 179 14.41 -21.23 17.69
C SER A 179 14.20 -20.25 16.56
N GLN A 180 14.67 -20.64 15.37
CA GLN A 180 14.27 -19.97 14.14
C GLN A 180 12.76 -20.11 13.95
N SER A 181 12.18 -19.14 13.26
CA SER A 181 10.78 -19.17 12.87
C SER A 181 10.65 -18.98 11.37
N PHE A 182 9.62 -19.58 10.78
CA PHE A 182 9.39 -19.53 9.35
C PHE A 182 7.96 -19.12 9.06
N LEU A 183 7.80 -18.05 8.30
CA LEU A 183 6.52 -17.67 7.73
C LEU A 183 6.03 -18.81 6.82
N LYS A 184 4.77 -19.21 7.01
CA LYS A 184 4.10 -20.29 6.27
C LYS A 184 3.02 -19.79 5.35
N ALA A 185 2.30 -18.76 5.78
CA ALA A 185 1.25 -18.14 4.98
C ALA A 185 0.95 -16.73 5.46
N LYS A 186 0.41 -15.94 4.53
CA LYS A 186 -0.26 -14.66 4.76
C LYS A 186 -1.66 -14.80 4.17
N LEU A 187 -2.68 -14.55 4.96
CA LEU A 187 -4.06 -14.77 4.57
C LEU A 187 -4.81 -13.44 4.55
N SER A 188 -5.30 -13.07 3.37
CA SER A 188 -6.36 -12.08 3.22
C SER A 188 -7.73 -12.67 3.57
N SER A 189 -8.72 -11.82 3.76
CA SER A 189 -10.12 -12.20 4.01
C SER A 189 -10.59 -13.28 3.01
N GLY A 190 -11.19 -14.35 3.53
CA GLY A 190 -11.67 -15.52 2.79
C GLY A 190 -10.60 -16.58 2.46
N GLN A 191 -9.30 -16.30 2.68
CA GLN A 191 -8.23 -17.26 2.39
C GLN A 191 -8.01 -18.23 3.55
N SER A 192 -7.44 -19.40 3.21
CA SER A 192 -7.15 -20.46 4.18
C SER A 192 -5.78 -21.08 3.94
N TYR A 193 -5.19 -21.60 5.01
CA TYR A 193 -3.97 -22.38 4.98
C TYR A 193 -4.20 -23.73 5.66
N ALA A 194 -3.79 -24.81 5.00
CA ALA A 194 -3.92 -26.17 5.52
C ALA A 194 -2.55 -26.68 6.00
N ILE A 195 -2.45 -26.96 7.28
CA ILE A 195 -1.31 -27.66 7.89
C ILE A 195 -1.58 -29.16 7.80
N THR A 196 -0.97 -29.83 6.83
CA THR A 196 -1.07 -31.28 6.66
C THR A 196 -0.22 -32.02 7.69
N ASN A 197 -0.66 -33.21 8.11
CA ASN A 197 0.07 -34.05 9.07
C ASN A 197 0.40 -33.32 10.39
N TYR A 198 -0.58 -32.55 10.90
CA TYR A 198 -0.45 -31.77 12.12
C TYR A 198 -0.01 -32.66 13.29
N ALA A 199 1.04 -32.25 14.00
CA ALA A 199 1.65 -33.00 15.10
C ALA A 199 2.04 -34.46 14.75
N GLY A 200 2.29 -34.77 13.47
CA GLY A 200 2.64 -36.13 13.03
C GLY A 200 1.47 -37.13 13.06
N THR A 201 0.23 -36.66 13.18
CA THR A 201 -0.96 -37.51 13.36
C THR A 201 -1.63 -37.92 12.05
N GLY A 202 -1.18 -37.41 10.90
CA GLY A 202 -1.86 -37.52 9.61
C GLY A 202 -3.08 -36.60 9.45
N LYS A 203 -3.50 -35.93 10.53
CA LYS A 203 -4.61 -34.97 10.57
C LYS A 203 -4.24 -33.67 9.83
N THR A 204 -5.21 -33.01 9.22
CA THR A 204 -5.04 -31.66 8.67
C THR A 204 -5.70 -30.65 9.59
N VAL A 205 -4.98 -29.60 9.95
CA VAL A 205 -5.53 -28.43 10.65
C VAL A 205 -5.58 -27.27 9.65
N THR A 206 -6.75 -26.67 9.49
CA THR A 206 -6.97 -25.55 8.58
C THR A 206 -7.20 -24.28 9.37
N ILE A 207 -6.49 -23.22 8.99
CA ILE A 207 -6.67 -21.87 9.52
C ILE A 207 -7.26 -21.03 8.39
N THR A 208 -8.39 -20.39 8.65
CA THR A 208 -9.12 -19.55 7.68
C THR A 208 -9.24 -18.14 8.24
N ALA A 209 -8.83 -17.13 7.48
CA ALA A 209 -9.18 -15.74 7.78
C ALA A 209 -10.61 -15.50 7.27
N LEU A 210 -11.61 -15.60 8.14
CA LEU A 210 -13.02 -15.43 7.75
C LEU A 210 -13.30 -14.00 7.27
N SER A 211 -12.82 -13.01 8.02
CA SER A 211 -12.97 -11.60 7.67
C SER A 211 -11.84 -10.76 8.26
N ILE A 212 -11.52 -9.66 7.59
CA ILE A 212 -10.60 -8.63 8.09
C ILE A 212 -11.29 -7.28 7.94
N ASP A 213 -11.35 -6.50 9.01
CA ASP A 213 -11.88 -5.14 9.03
C ASP A 213 -10.80 -4.18 9.52
N THR A 214 -10.28 -3.36 8.62
CA THR A 214 -9.30 -2.29 8.92
C THR A 214 -9.94 -0.90 8.95
N THR A 215 -11.26 -0.82 8.83
CA THR A 215 -12.00 0.46 8.81
C THR A 215 -12.33 0.96 10.22
N THR A 216 -12.16 0.10 11.21
CA THR A 216 -12.32 0.39 12.63
C THR A 216 -10.97 0.50 13.33
N THR A 217 -10.97 1.10 14.51
CA THR A 217 -9.85 1.07 15.45
C THR A 217 -10.36 0.51 16.79
N PRO A 218 -9.85 -0.65 17.25
CA PRO A 218 -8.87 -1.49 16.56
C PRO A 218 -9.45 -2.10 15.27
N GLY A 219 -8.59 -2.30 14.29
CA GLY A 219 -8.84 -3.19 13.17
C GLY A 219 -8.79 -4.63 13.66
N THR A 220 -9.61 -5.51 13.06
CA THR A 220 -9.75 -6.89 13.53
C THR A 220 -9.63 -7.89 12.39
N ALA A 221 -9.14 -9.09 12.72
CA ALA A 221 -9.18 -10.25 11.85
C ALA A 221 -9.88 -11.41 12.55
N VAL A 222 -10.98 -11.90 11.97
CA VAL A 222 -11.69 -13.07 12.49
C VAL A 222 -11.08 -14.31 11.85
N VAL A 223 -10.51 -15.19 12.66
CA VAL A 223 -9.90 -16.44 12.24
C VAL A 223 -10.72 -17.64 12.70
N TYR A 224 -10.80 -18.65 11.84
CA TYR A 224 -11.40 -19.94 12.13
C TYR A 224 -10.35 -21.03 12.02
N ILE A 225 -10.19 -21.81 13.09
CA ILE A 225 -9.24 -22.91 13.16
C ILE A 225 -10.04 -24.19 13.31
N SER A 226 -9.82 -25.18 12.45
CA SER A 226 -10.53 -26.46 12.51
C SER A 226 -9.67 -27.63 12.07
N ASP A 227 -10.09 -28.83 12.42
CA ASP A 227 -9.52 -30.06 11.90
C ASP A 227 -10.18 -30.61 10.63
N GLY A 228 -11.03 -29.82 9.98
CA GLY A 228 -11.73 -30.20 8.76
C GLY A 228 -12.84 -31.23 8.96
N LEU A 229 -13.11 -31.68 10.19
CA LEU A 229 -14.28 -32.52 10.49
C LEU A 229 -15.58 -31.70 10.60
N VAL A 230 -15.44 -30.40 10.82
CA VAL A 230 -16.53 -29.42 10.84
C VAL A 230 -16.28 -28.42 9.70
N PRO A 231 -17.25 -28.20 8.80
CA PRO A 231 -17.14 -27.14 7.80
C PRO A 231 -16.96 -25.79 8.47
N ALA A 232 -16.14 -24.92 7.88
CA ALA A 232 -16.04 -23.55 8.36
C ALA A 232 -17.43 -22.90 8.42
N PRO A 233 -17.70 -22.08 9.46
CA PRO A 233 -18.87 -21.22 9.46
C PRO A 233 -18.94 -20.52 8.11
N PRO A 234 -20.13 -20.36 7.51
CA PRO A 234 -20.24 -19.54 6.31
C PRO A 234 -19.58 -18.21 6.64
N SER A 235 -18.58 -17.82 5.83
CA SER A 235 -17.98 -16.50 5.95
C SER A 235 -19.14 -15.51 6.07
N PRO A 236 -19.08 -14.51 6.97
CA PRO A 236 -20.00 -13.39 6.86
C PRO A 236 -19.98 -12.95 5.39
N PRO A 237 -21.16 -12.63 4.81
CA PRO A 237 -21.22 -12.19 3.43
C PRO A 237 -20.12 -11.15 3.25
N PRO A 238 -19.31 -11.23 2.17
CA PRO A 238 -18.16 -10.37 2.00
C PRO A 238 -18.60 -8.96 2.37
N THR A 239 -17.86 -8.33 3.30
CA THR A 239 -17.93 -6.87 3.47
C THR A 239 -18.03 -6.32 2.06
N PRO A 240 -19.12 -5.61 1.71
CA PRO A 240 -19.45 -5.32 0.31
C PRO A 240 -18.17 -4.89 -0.37
N ALA A 241 -17.83 -5.59 -1.47
CA ALA A 241 -16.59 -5.36 -2.20
C ALA A 241 -16.33 -3.84 -2.25
N PRO A 242 -15.09 -3.37 -2.01
CA PRO A 242 -14.76 -1.96 -2.22
C PRO A 242 -15.37 -1.57 -3.55
N VAL A 243 -16.28 -0.59 -3.51
CA VAL A 243 -17.10 -0.18 -4.66
C VAL A 243 -16.26 -0.24 -5.93
N THR A 244 -16.53 -1.27 -6.75
CA THR A 244 -16.08 -1.34 -8.14
C THR A 244 -16.37 0.03 -8.76
N PRO A 245 -15.45 0.61 -9.55
CA PRO A 245 -15.51 2.00 -10.00
C PRO A 245 -16.90 2.36 -10.50
N ALA A 246 -17.33 3.57 -10.14
CA ALA A 246 -18.56 4.18 -10.61
C ALA A 246 -18.79 3.86 -12.10
N PRO A 247 -20.04 3.61 -12.51
CA PRO A 247 -20.36 3.09 -13.84
C PRO A 247 -19.66 3.87 -14.94
N THR A 248 -18.87 3.16 -15.76
CA THR A 248 -18.23 3.72 -16.95
C THR A 248 -19.34 4.12 -17.93
N ILE A 249 -19.58 5.43 -18.08
CA ILE A 249 -20.55 5.94 -19.06
C ILE A 249 -20.02 5.58 -20.45
N ALA A 250 -20.82 4.87 -21.26
CA ALA A 250 -20.42 4.45 -22.61
C ALA A 250 -20.51 5.58 -23.66
N SER A 251 -21.36 6.58 -23.42
CA SER A 251 -21.56 7.74 -24.31
C SER A 251 -22.29 8.88 -23.59
N CYS A 252 -21.93 10.13 -23.88
CA CYS A 252 -22.58 11.30 -23.29
C CYS A 252 -23.78 11.80 -24.11
N PRO A 253 -24.88 12.21 -23.45
CA PRO A 253 -26.05 12.75 -24.14
C PRO A 253 -25.84 14.21 -24.57
N GLY A 254 -26.40 14.58 -25.72
CA GLY A 254 -26.46 15.99 -26.17
C GLY A 254 -25.08 16.58 -26.51
N ALA A 255 -24.80 17.77 -26.00
CA ALA A 255 -23.56 18.51 -26.23
C ALA A 255 -22.49 18.29 -25.13
N GLN A 256 -22.70 17.32 -24.24
CA GLN A 256 -21.75 16.98 -23.18
C GLN A 256 -20.60 16.14 -23.74
N GLU A 257 -19.40 16.35 -23.20
CA GLU A 257 -18.26 15.49 -23.48
C GLU A 257 -17.90 14.63 -22.27
N MET A 258 -17.24 13.50 -22.54
CA MET A 258 -16.79 12.60 -21.50
C MET A 258 -15.57 13.17 -20.81
N MET A 259 -15.69 13.38 -19.50
CA MET A 259 -14.57 13.65 -18.62
C MET A 259 -14.08 12.32 -18.03
N GLU A 260 -12.82 11.99 -18.22
CA GLU A 260 -12.20 10.74 -17.75
C GLU A 260 -10.99 11.05 -16.87
N VAL A 261 -10.89 10.39 -15.73
CA VAL A 261 -9.70 10.36 -14.88
C VAL A 261 -9.22 8.92 -14.78
N GLN A 262 -8.00 8.67 -15.21
CA GLN A 262 -7.30 7.39 -15.08
C GLN A 262 -6.22 7.54 -14.01
N ILE A 263 -6.13 6.57 -13.09
CA ILE A 263 -5.07 6.46 -12.09
C ILE A 263 -4.40 5.10 -12.26
N GLN A 264 -3.08 5.09 -12.36
CA GLN A 264 -2.26 3.93 -12.10
C GLN A 264 -1.70 4.12 -10.70
N THR A 265 -2.07 3.27 -9.74
CA THR A 265 -1.47 3.32 -8.40
C THR A 265 -0.04 2.78 -8.44
N ASP A 266 0.77 3.21 -7.47
CA ASP A 266 2.09 2.65 -7.18
C ASP A 266 1.97 1.60 -6.06
N ASN A 267 3.06 1.34 -5.31
CA ASN A 267 3.03 0.34 -4.25
C ASN A 267 2.13 0.76 -3.06
N PHE A 268 1.84 2.05 -2.89
CA PHE A 268 1.11 2.61 -1.76
C PHE A 268 -0.24 3.24 -2.16
N ALA A 269 -1.01 2.45 -2.90
CA ALA A 269 -2.32 2.84 -3.44
C ALA A 269 -3.30 3.51 -2.45
N SER A 270 -3.21 3.21 -1.15
CA SER A 270 -4.10 3.76 -0.12
C SER A 270 -3.86 5.24 0.18
N GLU A 271 -2.72 5.79 -0.23
CA GLU A 271 -2.35 7.19 0.04
C GLU A 271 -2.95 8.14 -1.01
N THR A 272 -3.19 7.62 -2.22
CA THR A 272 -3.68 8.40 -3.35
C THR A 272 -5.18 8.67 -3.26
N THR A 273 -5.56 9.95 -3.20
CA THR A 273 -6.96 10.42 -3.36
C THR A 273 -7.03 11.55 -4.36
N TRP A 274 -8.18 11.77 -5.01
CA TRP A 274 -8.34 12.92 -5.90
C TRP A 274 -9.77 13.40 -6.01
N THR A 275 -9.93 14.65 -6.43
CA THR A 275 -11.21 15.28 -6.75
C THR A 275 -11.12 16.06 -8.06
N LEU A 276 -12.25 16.14 -8.76
CA LEU A 276 -12.45 17.00 -9.93
C LEU A 276 -13.64 17.91 -9.65
N THR A 277 -13.41 19.21 -9.69
CA THR A 277 -14.39 20.23 -9.28
C THR A 277 -14.79 21.12 -10.46
N ASP A 278 -16.08 21.32 -10.68
CA ASP A 278 -16.62 22.31 -11.63
C ASP A 278 -16.52 23.72 -11.04
N LYS A 279 -15.78 24.61 -11.70
CA LYS A 279 -15.53 25.99 -11.25
C LYS A 279 -16.48 27.03 -11.87
N CYS A 280 -17.42 26.63 -12.72
CA CYS A 280 -18.33 27.55 -13.42
C CYS A 280 -19.74 27.63 -12.84
N GLY A 281 -20.10 26.68 -11.97
CA GLY A 281 -21.35 26.66 -11.21
C GLY A 281 -21.12 26.76 -9.70
N SER A 282 -21.65 25.80 -8.95
CA SER A 282 -21.68 25.78 -7.47
C SER A 282 -20.33 25.47 -6.78
N ASN A 283 -19.20 25.44 -7.50
CA ASN A 283 -17.94 24.86 -7.01
C ASN A 283 -18.10 23.41 -6.50
N GLY A 284 -18.94 22.63 -7.16
CA GLY A 284 -19.25 21.25 -6.77
C GLY A 284 -18.21 20.26 -7.29
N VAL A 285 -17.84 19.29 -6.45
CA VAL A 285 -17.08 18.11 -6.88
C VAL A 285 -17.97 17.28 -7.82
N ILE A 286 -17.52 17.08 -9.06
CA ILE A 286 -18.24 16.30 -10.09
C ILE A 286 -17.71 14.87 -10.22
N LEU A 287 -16.50 14.62 -9.72
CA LEU A 287 -15.89 13.29 -9.69
C LEU A 287 -14.83 13.22 -8.58
N SER A 288 -14.64 12.05 -7.99
CA SER A 288 -13.61 11.80 -6.98
C SER A 288 -13.19 10.34 -7.00
N GLY A 289 -12.02 10.04 -6.44
CA GLY A 289 -11.51 8.67 -6.32
C GLY A 289 -10.48 8.50 -5.21
N GLY A 290 -10.13 7.25 -4.95
CA GLY A 290 -9.30 6.85 -3.80
C GLY A 290 -10.03 6.99 -2.45
N PRO A 291 -9.38 6.58 -1.34
CA PRO A 291 -8.11 5.86 -1.29
C PRO A 291 -8.24 4.45 -1.91
N TYR A 292 -7.18 3.93 -2.53
CA TYR A 292 -7.24 2.65 -3.26
C TYR A 292 -6.67 1.49 -2.45
N GLY A 293 -7.30 0.32 -2.53
CA GLY A 293 -6.85 -0.87 -1.78
C GLY A 293 -5.84 -1.75 -2.53
N ASN A 294 -5.65 -1.56 -3.83
CA ASN A 294 -4.79 -2.42 -4.66
C ASN A 294 -3.58 -1.62 -5.18
N ALA A 295 -2.39 -2.06 -4.79
CA ALA A 295 -1.11 -1.59 -5.31
C ALA A 295 -0.95 -1.93 -6.81
N ASN A 296 -0.23 -1.08 -7.54
CA ASN A 296 0.14 -1.26 -8.95
C ASN A 296 -1.06 -1.57 -9.88
N ALA A 297 -2.23 -1.00 -9.59
CA ALA A 297 -3.46 -1.30 -10.30
C ALA A 297 -3.98 -0.08 -11.09
N PRO A 298 -4.51 -0.29 -12.31
CA PRO A 298 -5.18 0.77 -13.05
C PRO A 298 -6.63 0.95 -12.58
N PHE A 299 -7.05 2.20 -12.44
CA PHE A 299 -8.41 2.65 -12.15
C PHE A 299 -8.83 3.70 -13.18
N SER A 300 -10.10 3.68 -13.60
CA SER A 300 -10.67 4.71 -14.46
C SER A 300 -12.06 5.08 -13.97
N SER A 301 -12.31 6.38 -13.89
CA SER A 301 -13.59 6.98 -13.51
C SER A 301 -13.97 8.02 -14.56
N ASN A 302 -15.24 8.08 -14.94
CA ASN A 302 -15.71 9.07 -15.91
C ASN A 302 -17.08 9.65 -15.57
N VAL A 303 -17.35 10.84 -16.13
CA VAL A 303 -18.63 11.55 -16.01
C VAL A 303 -18.87 12.39 -17.27
N CYS A 304 -20.13 12.60 -17.64
CA CYS A 304 -20.46 13.55 -18.70
C CYS A 304 -20.50 14.97 -18.14
N ALA A 305 -19.72 15.85 -18.72
CA ALA A 305 -19.61 17.24 -18.30
C ALA A 305 -19.85 18.19 -19.48
N ASN A 306 -20.36 19.39 -19.16
CA ASN A 306 -20.50 20.46 -20.15
C ASN A 306 -19.12 21.10 -20.40
N ASP A 307 -19.01 21.91 -21.46
CA ASP A 307 -17.85 22.80 -21.58
C ASP A 307 -17.83 23.79 -20.41
N GLY A 308 -16.66 23.97 -19.80
CA GLY A 308 -16.51 24.69 -18.55
C GLY A 308 -15.07 24.72 -18.06
N GLN A 309 -14.87 25.28 -16.87
CA GLN A 309 -13.60 25.30 -16.15
C GLN A 309 -13.67 24.27 -15.03
N TYR A 310 -12.63 23.46 -14.94
CA TYR A 310 -12.51 22.38 -13.97
C TYR A 310 -11.17 22.45 -13.27
N GLU A 311 -11.13 22.03 -12.01
CA GLU A 311 -9.89 21.84 -11.24
C GLU A 311 -9.78 20.38 -10.84
N PHE A 312 -8.72 19.74 -11.31
CA PHE A 312 -8.30 18.43 -10.83
C PHE A 312 -7.32 18.65 -9.68
N GLN A 313 -7.55 17.96 -8.56
CA GLN A 313 -6.65 17.91 -7.42
C GLN A 313 -6.40 16.46 -7.05
N ILE A 314 -5.14 16.04 -7.09
CA ILE A 314 -4.69 14.76 -6.55
C ILE A 314 -3.91 15.01 -5.27
N ASN A 315 -4.07 14.13 -4.29
CA ASN A 315 -3.41 14.19 -3.01
C ASN A 315 -2.76 12.84 -2.73
N ASP A 316 -1.61 12.91 -2.09
CA ASP A 316 -0.91 11.80 -1.52
C ASP A 316 -0.70 12.11 -0.03
N SER A 317 -1.14 11.20 0.84
CA SER A 317 -1.10 11.48 2.29
C SER A 317 0.30 11.41 2.90
N TYR A 318 1.25 10.72 2.26
CA TYR A 318 2.63 10.59 2.73
C TYR A 318 3.56 11.64 2.13
N GLY A 319 3.19 12.21 1.00
CA GLY A 319 3.83 13.39 0.43
C GLY A 319 5.04 13.09 -0.45
N ASP A 320 5.18 11.87 -0.92
CA ASP A 320 6.15 11.40 -1.90
C ASP A 320 5.56 11.26 -3.31
N GLY A 321 4.25 11.46 -3.44
CA GLY A 321 3.53 11.37 -4.70
C GLY A 321 3.20 9.94 -5.07
N ILE A 322 2.90 9.69 -6.33
CA ILE A 322 2.57 8.33 -6.80
C ILE A 322 3.65 7.76 -7.74
N CYS A 323 4.80 8.41 -7.82
CA CYS A 323 5.96 8.00 -8.63
C CYS A 323 7.23 8.66 -8.07
N CYS A 324 8.43 8.07 -8.15
CA CYS A 324 8.84 6.83 -8.83
C CYS A 324 9.74 5.94 -7.94
N GLY A 325 9.94 6.33 -6.69
CA GLY A 325 10.78 5.61 -5.73
C GLY A 325 10.13 4.33 -5.21
N TYR A 326 8.80 4.33 -5.09
CA TYR A 326 8.02 3.26 -4.49
C TYR A 326 6.94 2.71 -5.43
N GLY A 327 7.30 2.58 -6.71
CA GLY A 327 6.41 2.10 -7.77
C GLY A 327 6.21 3.15 -8.86
N THR A 328 5.60 2.74 -9.97
CA THR A 328 5.41 3.58 -11.16
C THR A 328 3.93 3.91 -11.33
N GLY A 329 3.39 4.69 -10.40
CA GLY A 329 2.04 5.24 -10.51
C GLY A 329 2.02 6.48 -11.42
N SER A 330 0.82 6.83 -11.87
CA SER A 330 0.57 8.02 -12.69
C SER A 330 -0.92 8.35 -12.73
N TYR A 331 -1.25 9.57 -13.13
CA TYR A 331 -2.62 9.96 -13.43
C TYR A 331 -2.75 10.58 -14.82
N LEU A 332 -3.95 10.49 -15.39
CA LEU A 332 -4.30 11.10 -16.67
C LEU A 332 -5.75 11.60 -16.64
N VAL A 333 -5.96 12.89 -16.96
CA VAL A 333 -7.27 13.53 -17.05
C VAL A 333 -7.56 13.90 -18.50
N LYS A 334 -8.71 13.49 -19.04
CA LYS A 334 -9.17 13.82 -20.39
C LYS A 334 -10.55 14.46 -20.37
N PHE A 335 -10.78 15.37 -21.31
CA PHE A 335 -12.11 15.86 -21.65
C PHE A 335 -12.33 15.66 -23.16
N GLY A 336 -13.30 14.81 -23.50
CA GLY A 336 -13.45 14.27 -24.84
C GLY A 336 -12.22 13.44 -25.23
N THR A 337 -11.57 13.83 -26.32
CA THR A 337 -10.31 13.19 -26.78
C THR A 337 -9.06 13.93 -26.32
N ALA A 338 -9.21 15.10 -25.68
CA ALA A 338 -8.09 15.95 -25.31
C ALA A 338 -7.59 15.63 -23.91
N VAL A 339 -6.28 15.39 -23.76
CA VAL A 339 -5.60 15.32 -22.47
C VAL A 339 -5.55 16.72 -21.86
N LYS A 340 -5.98 16.85 -20.60
CA LYS A 340 -6.03 18.12 -19.85
C LYS A 340 -5.00 18.18 -18.74
N ALA A 341 -4.68 17.05 -18.12
CA ALA A 341 -3.62 16.94 -17.11
C ALA A 341 -3.05 15.52 -17.13
N SER A 342 -1.77 15.38 -16.80
CA SER A 342 -1.11 14.09 -16.58
C SER A 342 0.10 14.30 -15.69
N GLY A 343 0.38 13.36 -14.81
CA GLY A 343 1.49 13.49 -13.86
C GLY A 343 1.64 12.26 -12.97
N GLY A 344 2.40 12.43 -11.89
CA GLY A 344 2.67 11.38 -10.92
C GLY A 344 3.75 11.78 -9.91
N GLU A 345 4.68 12.65 -10.32
CA GLU A 345 5.71 13.25 -9.48
C GLU A 345 5.18 14.53 -8.81
N PHE A 346 4.62 14.37 -7.62
CA PHE A 346 4.26 15.48 -6.75
C PHE A 346 4.58 15.11 -5.30
N THR A 347 4.45 16.04 -4.36
CA THR A 347 4.58 15.70 -2.94
C THR A 347 3.21 15.32 -2.38
N SER A 348 2.62 16.10 -1.48
CA SER A 348 1.33 15.75 -0.88
C SER A 348 0.13 16.15 -1.73
N VAL A 349 0.27 17.14 -2.62
CA VAL A 349 -0.84 17.66 -3.43
C VAL A 349 -0.35 18.19 -4.76
N GLU A 350 -1.07 17.89 -5.83
CA GLU A 350 -0.97 18.57 -7.12
C GLU A 350 -2.35 19.06 -7.57
N LYS A 351 -2.40 20.26 -8.16
CA LYS A 351 -3.63 20.85 -8.71
C LYS A 351 -3.42 21.33 -10.13
N THR A 352 -4.35 21.00 -11.02
CA THR A 352 -4.39 21.51 -12.39
C THR A 352 -5.78 22.05 -12.70
N THR A 353 -5.85 23.31 -13.10
CA THR A 353 -7.08 23.96 -13.56
C THR A 353 -7.06 24.10 -15.08
N PHE A 354 -8.14 23.67 -15.73
CA PHE A 354 -8.26 23.69 -17.18
C PHE A 354 -9.65 24.13 -17.64
N GLY A 355 -9.74 24.62 -18.89
CA GLY A 355 -10.96 25.18 -19.43
C GLY A 355 -11.28 26.58 -18.92
N THR A 356 -12.39 27.13 -19.37
CA THR A 356 -12.83 28.49 -19.05
C THR A 356 -14.32 28.51 -18.84
N CYS A 357 -14.79 29.25 -17.84
CA CYS A 357 -16.21 29.50 -17.71
C CYS A 357 -16.67 30.37 -18.87
N GLY A 358 -17.35 29.73 -19.82
CA GLY A 358 -18.08 30.46 -20.83
C GLY A 358 -19.16 31.30 -20.15
N SER A 359 -18.94 32.61 -20.08
CA SER A 359 -20.05 33.48 -20.46
C SER A 359 -20.39 33.10 -21.90
N THR A 360 -21.67 32.85 -22.14
CA THR A 360 -22.25 32.66 -23.47
C THR A 360 -21.49 33.50 -24.49
N PRO A 361 -21.13 32.98 -25.68
CA PRO A 361 -20.83 33.89 -26.78
C PRO A 361 -21.98 34.90 -26.81
N PRO A 362 -21.71 36.23 -26.83
CA PRO A 362 -22.79 37.19 -27.00
C PRO A 362 -23.65 36.69 -28.15
N PRO A 363 -24.99 36.68 -28.02
CA PRO A 363 -25.84 36.19 -29.09
C PRO A 363 -25.38 36.90 -30.35
N THR A 364 -24.82 36.16 -31.30
CA THR A 364 -24.70 36.67 -32.66
C THR A 364 -26.13 36.98 -33.02
N THR A 365 -26.47 38.26 -32.94
CA THR A 365 -27.74 38.82 -33.36
C THR A 365 -28.00 38.21 -34.72
N GLY A 366 -28.97 37.29 -34.78
CA GLY A 366 -29.58 36.93 -36.03
C GLY A 366 -30.05 38.26 -36.61
N SER A 367 -29.30 38.76 -37.59
CA SER A 367 -29.75 39.83 -38.44
C SER A 367 -30.99 39.30 -39.12
N THR A 368 -32.16 39.67 -38.60
CA THR A 368 -33.39 39.66 -39.35
C THR A 368 -33.07 40.28 -40.71
N PRO A 369 -33.34 39.62 -41.85
CA PRO A 369 -33.11 40.23 -43.13
C PRO A 369 -33.95 41.52 -43.19
N PRO A 370 -33.37 42.69 -43.46
CA PRO A 370 -34.18 43.85 -43.76
C PRO A 370 -34.99 43.56 -45.04
N PRO A 371 -36.23 44.08 -45.15
CA PRO A 371 -37.07 43.83 -46.31
C PRO A 371 -36.38 44.35 -47.57
N VAL A 372 -36.45 43.52 -48.61
CA VAL A 372 -35.95 43.80 -49.95
C VAL A 372 -36.49 45.15 -50.44
N ALA A 373 -35.59 46.06 -50.79
CA ALA A 373 -35.87 47.24 -51.58
C ALA A 373 -34.93 47.29 -52.82
N PRO A 374 -35.37 47.87 -53.95
CA PRO A 374 -34.88 47.54 -55.29
C PRO A 374 -33.59 48.29 -55.71
N PRO A 375 -33.04 47.99 -56.91
CA PRO A 375 -31.60 48.11 -57.21
C PRO A 375 -31.22 49.44 -57.87
N THR A 376 -29.93 49.82 -57.75
CA THR A 376 -29.05 50.52 -58.73
C THR A 376 -27.79 51.00 -57.97
N ALA A 377 -26.58 51.21 -58.49
CA ALA A 377 -25.82 51.01 -59.73
C ALA A 377 -24.31 51.14 -59.33
N PRO A 378 -23.32 50.77 -60.16
CA PRO A 378 -21.90 50.65 -59.79
C PRO A 378 -21.17 52.02 -59.87
N PRO A 379 -20.11 52.35 -59.09
CA PRO A 379 -18.73 52.03 -59.56
C PRO A 379 -17.54 52.09 -58.52
N THR A 380 -16.36 51.67 -59.02
CA THR A 380 -14.96 52.17 -58.86
C THR A 380 -14.16 52.19 -57.53
N ASN A 381 -13.08 51.39 -57.55
CA ASN A 381 -11.65 51.61 -57.25
C ASN A 381 -11.16 52.79 -56.36
N GLY A 382 -10.28 52.44 -55.41
CA GLY A 382 -9.29 53.30 -54.73
C GLY A 382 -8.29 52.47 -53.92
N SER A 383 -7.02 52.88 -53.81
CA SER A 383 -5.82 52.03 -53.74
C SER A 383 -4.89 52.22 -52.52
N THR A 384 -4.12 51.15 -52.19
CA THR A 384 -2.74 51.09 -51.54
C THR A 384 -2.57 51.57 -50.07
N PRO A 385 -1.46 51.25 -49.33
CA PRO A 385 -0.21 50.48 -49.61
C PRO A 385 0.25 49.48 -48.49
N PRO A 386 1.41 48.76 -48.65
CA PRO A 386 1.83 47.59 -47.85
C PRO A 386 3.00 47.85 -46.87
N PRO A 387 3.38 46.86 -46.01
CA PRO A 387 4.72 46.85 -45.43
C PRO A 387 5.56 45.55 -45.58
N THR A 388 6.83 45.84 -45.80
CA THR A 388 8.18 45.23 -45.72
C THR A 388 8.51 43.86 -45.07
N ASN A 389 9.61 43.33 -45.61
CA ASN A 389 10.28 42.03 -45.48
C ASN A 389 11.39 42.02 -44.39
N GLY A 390 11.68 40.86 -43.79
CA GLY A 390 12.87 40.61 -42.95
C GLY A 390 13.29 39.13 -42.99
N SER A 391 14.59 38.86 -43.14
CA SER A 391 15.21 37.58 -43.56
C SER A 391 16.26 37.07 -42.57
N THR A 392 16.37 35.74 -42.32
CA THR A 392 17.62 34.96 -41.97
C THR A 392 17.34 33.42 -41.78
N PRO A 393 18.33 32.49 -41.68
CA PRO A 393 19.04 31.73 -42.74
C PRO A 393 18.89 30.15 -42.66
N PRO A 394 19.52 29.32 -43.54
CA PRO A 394 19.15 27.91 -43.79
C PRO A 394 19.96 26.81 -43.02
N PRO A 395 19.56 25.51 -43.06
CA PRO A 395 20.04 24.46 -42.14
C PRO A 395 21.23 23.63 -42.65
N THR A 396 21.92 22.92 -41.74
CA THR A 396 23.09 22.04 -42.01
C THR A 396 22.78 20.54 -41.76
N ALA A 397 23.57 19.66 -42.40
CA ALA A 397 23.32 18.28 -42.89
C ALA A 397 23.39 17.08 -41.87
N PRO A 398 23.10 15.81 -42.31
CA PRO A 398 23.10 14.58 -41.47
C PRO A 398 24.23 13.55 -41.85
N PRO A 399 24.28 12.29 -41.34
CA PRO A 399 25.21 11.75 -40.33
C PRO A 399 26.28 10.75 -40.85
N THR A 400 27.22 10.33 -39.98
CA THR A 400 28.33 9.40 -40.26
C THR A 400 28.10 7.97 -39.72
N ALA A 401 28.73 6.97 -40.36
CA ALA A 401 28.54 5.50 -40.26
C ALA A 401 29.19 4.81 -39.02
N PRO A 402 28.92 3.50 -38.76
CA PRO A 402 29.34 2.79 -37.53
C PRO A 402 30.66 2.00 -37.70
N PRO A 403 31.36 1.63 -36.61
CA PRO A 403 32.56 0.79 -36.68
C PRO A 403 32.29 -0.70 -36.45
N THR A 404 33.20 -1.50 -37.01
CA THR A 404 33.39 -2.96 -36.94
C THR A 404 33.83 -3.49 -35.59
#